data_AF-A0A1B6KMV9-F1
#
_entry.id   AF-A0A1B6KMV9-F1
#
_cell.length_a   1.000
_cell.length_b   1.000
_cell.length_c   1.000
_cell.angle_alpha   90.00
_cell.angle_beta   90.00
_cell.angle_gamma   90.00
#
_symmetry.space_group_name_H-M   'P 1'
#
loop_
_entity.id
_entity.type
_entity.pdbx_description
1 polymer ?
#
loop_
_entity_poly.entity_id
_entity_poly.type
_entity_poly.pdbx_seq_one_letter_code
_entity_poly.pdbx_strand_id
1 'polypeptide(L)'
;RNNPNSVTRSTSTVGLFRAAVPSGASTGIYEALELRDGDKGSYLGKGVLKAVGNINNDIAPALLKAGLEVTQQKEIDQFMLKLDGTENKSKFGANAILGVSLAV
;
A
#
# COMPACT_ATOMS: atom_id res chain seq x y z
N ARG A 1 -19.03 3.20 0.94
CA ARG A 1 -18.92 2.02 1.84
C ARG A 1 -19.37 0.82 1.00
N ASN A 2 -18.60 -0.27 0.91
CA ASN A 2 -18.69 -1.40 -0.07
C ASN A 2 -17.92 -1.28 -1.39
N ASN A 3 -16.78 -0.57 -1.40
CA ASN A 3 -15.81 -0.67 -2.50
C ASN A 3 -14.63 -1.56 -2.06
N PRO A 4 -13.98 -2.29 -2.97
CA PRO A 4 -12.75 -3.03 -2.67
C PRO A 4 -11.68 -2.12 -2.09
N ASN A 5 -10.92 -2.59 -1.09
CA ASN A 5 -9.73 -1.91 -0.55
C ASN A 5 -8.58 -2.92 -0.42
N SER A 6 -7.35 -2.42 -0.31
CA SER A 6 -6.17 -3.26 -0.09
C SER A 6 -6.21 -3.89 1.31
N VAL A 7 -5.92 -5.19 1.37
CA VAL A 7 -5.64 -5.93 2.60
C VAL A 7 -4.25 -6.51 2.46
N THR A 8 -3.36 -6.12 3.36
CA THR A 8 -1.96 -6.53 3.35
C THR A 8 -1.71 -7.57 4.42
N ARG A 9 -0.83 -8.52 4.11
CA ARG A 9 -0.35 -9.53 5.05
C ARG A 9 1.17 -9.48 5.14
N SER A 10 1.70 -9.46 6.36
CA SER A 10 3.13 -9.58 6.65
C SER A 10 3.38 -10.85 7.45
N THR A 11 4.48 -11.56 7.19
CA THR A 11 4.86 -12.76 7.94
C THR A 11 6.24 -12.55 8.53
N SER A 12 6.35 -12.72 9.84
CA SER A 12 7.63 -12.71 10.55
C SER A 12 7.79 -14.00 11.36
N THR A 13 8.91 -14.14 12.06
CA THR A 13 9.18 -15.30 12.93
C THR A 13 8.14 -15.49 14.03
N VAL A 14 7.42 -14.43 14.42
CA VAL A 14 6.39 -14.46 15.46
C VAL A 14 4.97 -14.66 14.92
N GLY A 15 4.76 -14.67 13.59
CA GLY A 15 3.48 -15.04 12.99
C GLY A 15 3.05 -14.21 11.77
N LEU A 16 1.76 -14.31 11.44
CA LEU A 16 1.10 -13.62 10.33
C LEU A 16 0.31 -12.40 10.84
N PHE A 17 0.65 -11.22 10.33
CA PHE A 17 0.01 -9.95 10.63
C PHE A 17 -0.83 -9.49 9.44
N ARG A 18 -1.96 -8.81 9.69
CA ARG A 18 -2.87 -8.36 8.64
C ARG A 18 -3.37 -6.95 8.92
N ALA A 19 -3.29 -6.09 7.91
CA ALA A 19 -3.88 -4.76 7.93
C ALA A 19 -4.82 -4.57 6.75
N ALA A 20 -5.89 -3.81 6.95
CA ALA A 20 -6.83 -3.41 5.91
C ALA A 20 -6.86 -1.89 5.84
N VAL A 21 -6.75 -1.33 4.63
CA VAL A 21 -6.71 0.12 4.46
C VAL A 21 -8.13 0.66 4.28
N PRO A 22 -8.53 1.70 5.05
CA PRO A 22 -9.82 2.34 4.83
C PRO A 22 -9.84 3.10 3.49
N SER A 23 -10.99 3.12 2.83
CA SER A 23 -11.18 3.94 1.61
C SER A 23 -11.38 5.39 2.03
N GLY A 24 -10.51 6.28 1.55
CA GLY A 24 -10.75 7.72 1.54
C GLY A 24 -11.53 8.11 0.28
N ALA A 25 -12.39 9.12 0.38
CA ALA A 25 -12.88 9.82 -0.80
C ALA A 25 -11.83 10.87 -1.17
N SER A 26 -10.73 10.43 -1.79
CA SER A 26 -9.61 11.30 -2.11
C SER A 26 -10.06 12.39 -3.08
N THR A 27 -10.29 13.59 -2.58
CA THR A 27 -10.84 14.75 -3.32
C THR A 27 -10.00 16.01 -3.12
N GLY A 28 -9.07 16.00 -2.17
CA GLY A 28 -8.11 17.08 -1.97
C GLY A 28 -6.93 16.96 -2.93
N ILE A 29 -6.57 18.05 -3.61
CA ILE A 29 -5.38 18.15 -4.47
C ILE A 29 -4.06 17.91 -3.72
N TYR A 30 -4.06 17.99 -2.40
CA TYR A 30 -2.92 17.73 -1.52
C TYR A 30 -2.99 16.38 -0.79
N GLU A 31 -4.04 15.58 -1.03
CA GLU A 31 -4.17 14.27 -0.39
C GLU A 31 -3.29 13.24 -1.08
N ALA A 32 -2.81 12.28 -0.29
CA ALA A 32 -2.10 11.13 -0.83
C ALA A 32 -3.04 10.30 -1.71
N LEU A 33 -2.58 9.93 -2.91
CA LEU A 33 -3.46 9.39 -3.95
C LEU A 33 -3.84 7.94 -3.64
N GLU A 34 -5.13 7.67 -3.45
CA GLU A 34 -5.63 6.30 -3.44
C GLU A 34 -5.65 5.73 -4.88
N LEU A 35 -4.86 4.69 -5.14
CA LEU A 35 -4.78 4.10 -6.47
C LEU A 35 -5.96 3.16 -6.72
N ARG A 36 -6.73 3.47 -7.76
CA ARG A 36 -7.89 2.70 -8.25
C ARG A 36 -7.64 2.19 -9.66
N ASP A 37 -8.25 1.06 -10.01
CA ASP A 37 -8.01 0.39 -11.30
C ASP A 37 -8.60 1.17 -12.48
N GLY A 38 -9.74 1.84 -12.29
CA GLY A 38 -10.45 2.59 -13.32
C GLY A 38 -11.26 1.73 -14.31
N ASP A 39 -11.21 0.40 -14.17
CA ASP A 39 -11.98 -0.53 -15.00
C ASP A 39 -13.48 -0.50 -14.65
N LYS A 40 -14.29 0.13 -15.49
CA LYS A 40 -15.75 0.23 -15.27
C LYS A 40 -16.45 -1.13 -15.31
N GLY A 41 -15.86 -2.15 -15.95
CA GLY A 41 -16.38 -3.52 -15.97
C GLY A 41 -16.28 -4.24 -14.62
N SER A 42 -15.39 -3.77 -13.73
CA SER A 42 -15.10 -4.38 -12.44
C SER A 42 -15.27 -3.39 -11.30
N TYR A 43 -16.17 -3.68 -10.36
CA TYR A 43 -16.42 -2.82 -9.18
C TYR A 43 -16.63 -1.33 -9.52
N LEU A 44 -17.23 -1.03 -10.67
CA LEU A 44 -17.51 0.34 -11.15
C LEU A 44 -16.24 1.22 -11.23
N GLY A 45 -15.09 0.66 -11.61
CA GLY A 45 -13.81 1.37 -11.69
C GLY A 45 -13.07 1.50 -10.37
N LYS A 46 -13.61 0.93 -9.29
CA LYS A 46 -13.09 1.09 -7.92
C LYS A 46 -12.26 -0.10 -7.44
N GLY A 47 -11.86 -0.99 -8.35
CA GLY A 47 -10.90 -2.03 -8.06
C GLY A 47 -9.56 -1.46 -7.54
N VAL A 48 -8.78 -2.29 -6.86
CA VAL A 48 -7.48 -1.94 -6.26
C VAL A 48 -6.38 -2.94 -6.68
N LEU A 49 -6.58 -3.67 -7.76
CA LEU A 49 -5.63 -4.70 -8.24
C LEU A 49 -4.27 -4.10 -8.59
N LYS A 50 -4.22 -2.86 -9.10
CA LYS A 50 -2.96 -2.14 -9.33
C LYS A 50 -2.20 -1.92 -8.03
N ALA A 51 -2.88 -1.43 -6.98
CA ALA A 51 -2.26 -1.23 -5.67
C ALA A 51 -1.77 -2.57 -5.08
N VAL A 52 -2.57 -3.64 -5.19
CA VAL A 52 -2.17 -4.99 -4.75
C VAL A 52 -0.97 -5.51 -5.55
N GLY A 53 -0.93 -5.27 -6.86
CA GLY A 53 0.19 -5.58 -7.73
C GLY A 53 1.48 -4.90 -7.28
N ASN A 54 1.41 -3.60 -6.98
CA ASN A 54 2.55 -2.83 -6.47
C ASN A 54 3.08 -3.39 -5.15
N ILE A 55 2.20 -3.83 -4.24
CA ILE A 55 2.61 -4.47 -2.98
C ILE A 55 3.39 -5.76 -3.28
N ASN A 56 2.81 -6.65 -4.06
CA ASN A 56 3.35 -8.00 -4.27
C ASN A 56 4.62 -8.02 -5.13
N ASN A 57 4.69 -7.16 -6.15
CA ASN A 57 5.74 -7.22 -7.16
C ASN A 57 6.88 -6.22 -6.89
N ASP A 58 6.62 -5.10 -6.23
CA ASP A 58 7.61 -4.03 -6.03
C ASP A 58 7.97 -3.85 -4.55
N ILE A 59 6.99 -3.58 -3.69
CA ILE A 59 7.23 -3.19 -2.29
C ILE A 59 7.74 -4.39 -1.47
N ALA A 60 7.05 -5.53 -1.52
CA ALA A 60 7.41 -6.70 -0.71
C ALA A 60 8.81 -7.24 -1.04
N PRO A 61 9.20 -7.45 -2.32
CA PRO A 61 10.56 -7.87 -2.65
C PRO A 61 11.62 -6.84 -2.24
N ALA A 62 11.32 -5.54 -2.32
CA ALA A 62 12.25 -4.50 -1.93
C ALA A 62 12.48 -4.47 -0.41
N LEU A 63 11.42 -4.59 0.39
CA LEU A 63 11.53 -4.65 1.85
C LEU A 63 12.26 -5.90 2.34
N LEU A 64 11.96 -7.07 1.75
CA LEU A 64 12.66 -8.31 2.06
C LEU A 64 14.16 -8.22 1.74
N LYS A 65 14.53 -7.58 0.63
CA LYS A 65 15.93 -7.34 0.26
C LYS A 65 16.62 -6.32 1.16
N ALA A 66 15.89 -5.32 1.65
CA ALA A 66 16.44 -4.30 2.54
C ALA A 66 16.80 -4.87 3.92
N GLY A 67 16.19 -5.98 4.33
CA GLY A 67 16.50 -6.66 5.60
C GLY A 67 16.21 -5.80 6.83
N LEU A 68 15.23 -4.90 6.74
CA LEU A 68 14.81 -4.05 7.85
C LEU A 68 14.03 -4.87 8.88
N GLU A 69 14.29 -4.63 10.17
CA GLU A 69 13.49 -5.24 11.23
C GLU A 69 12.10 -4.61 11.29
N VAL A 70 11.09 -5.43 11.60
CA VAL A 70 9.70 -4.97 11.72
C VAL A 70 9.51 -3.90 12.81
N THR A 71 10.43 -3.82 13.78
CA THR A 71 10.42 -2.79 14.83
C THR A 71 10.92 -1.42 14.35
N GLN A 72 11.53 -1.34 13.16
CA GLN A 72 12.11 -0.13 12.57
C GLN A 72 11.07 0.63 11.71
N GLN A 73 9.93 0.98 12.31
CA GLN A 73 8.79 1.57 11.60
C GLN A 73 9.20 2.79 10.76
N LYS A 74 10.00 3.69 11.34
CA LYS A 74 10.42 4.93 10.68
C LYS A 74 11.27 4.64 9.45
N GLU A 75 12.19 3.69 9.55
CA GLU A 75 13.09 3.29 8.48
C GLU A 75 12.31 2.61 7.35
N ILE A 76 11.36 1.73 7.70
CA ILE A 76 10.47 1.05 6.76
C ILE A 76 9.61 2.06 6.00
N ASP A 77 8.97 3.00 6.70
CA ASP A 77 8.16 4.04 6.08
C ASP A 77 9.01 4.94 5.17
N GLN A 78 10.18 5.39 5.63
CA GLN A 78 11.09 6.18 4.80
C GLN A 78 11.59 5.42 3.59
N PHE A 79 11.86 4.11 3.72
CA PHE A 79 12.24 3.26 2.61
C PHE A 79 11.13 3.18 1.57
N MET A 80 9.88 2.92 1.98
CA MET A 80 8.74 2.86 1.06
C MET A 80 8.46 4.21 0.38
N LEU A 81 8.58 5.33 1.12
CA LEU A 81 8.44 6.67 0.55
C LEU A 81 9.52 6.97 -0.51
N LYS A 82 10.77 6.57 -0.25
CA LYS A 82 11.86 6.71 -1.23
C LYS A 82 11.67 5.80 -2.44
N LEU A 83 11.16 4.58 -2.24
CA LEU A 83 10.90 3.62 -3.31
C LEU A 83 9.78 4.10 -4.25
N ASP A 84 8.77 4.77 -3.68
CA ASP A 84 7.71 5.44 -4.45
C ASP A 84 8.28 6.64 -5.22
N GLY A 85 9.01 7.51 -4.53
CA GLY A 85 9.72 8.64 -5.12
C GLY A 85 8.82 9.82 -5.54
N THR A 86 7.52 9.79 -5.25
CA THR A 86 6.59 10.89 -5.53
C THR A 86 6.13 11.57 -4.24
N GLU A 87 5.82 12.87 -4.31
CA GLU A 87 5.37 13.65 -3.14
C GLU A 87 4.03 13.13 -2.58
N ASN A 88 3.14 12.68 -3.45
CA ASN A 88 1.77 12.27 -3.12
C ASN A 88 1.55 10.76 -3.15
N LYS A 89 2.62 9.95 -3.23
CA LYS A 89 2.54 8.47 -3.28
C LYS A 89 1.76 7.96 -4.48
N SER A 90 1.82 8.66 -5.61
CA SER A 90 1.04 8.36 -6.82
C SER A 90 1.57 7.17 -7.61
N LYS A 91 2.84 6.79 -7.42
CA LYS A 91 3.42 5.63 -8.12
C LYS A 91 2.83 4.33 -7.60
N PHE A 92 2.87 4.12 -6.28
CA PHE A 92 2.34 2.89 -5.69
C PHE A 92 0.90 3.00 -5.20
N GLY A 93 0.46 4.22 -4.92
CA GLY A 93 -0.79 4.49 -4.21
C GLY A 93 -0.59 4.55 -2.71
N ALA A 94 -1.19 5.54 -2.08
CA ALA A 94 -1.20 5.70 -0.62
C ALA A 94 -1.77 4.45 0.08
N ASN A 95 -2.74 3.80 -0.55
CA ASN A 95 -3.36 2.56 -0.09
C ASN A 95 -2.43 1.33 -0.15
N ALA A 96 -1.41 1.33 -1.01
CA ALA A 96 -0.39 0.30 -1.00
C ALA A 96 0.59 0.50 0.16
N ILE A 97 1.16 1.71 0.26
CA ILE A 97 2.17 2.05 1.26
C ILE A 97 1.60 1.95 2.69
N LEU A 98 0.41 2.52 2.92
CA LEU A 98 -0.24 2.47 4.23
C LEU A 98 -0.59 1.04 4.64
N GLY A 99 -0.99 0.19 3.68
CA GLY A 99 -1.33 -1.20 3.97
C GLY A 99 -0.13 -1.99 4.48
N VAL A 100 1.05 -1.77 3.91
CA VAL A 100 2.30 -2.40 4.37
C VAL A 100 2.77 -1.78 5.68
N SER A 101 2.75 -0.45 5.80
CA SER A 101 3.13 0.29 7.01
C SER A 101 2.36 -0.15 8.26
N LEU A 102 1.07 -0.52 8.12
CA LEU A 102 0.24 -1.02 9.22
C LEU A 102 0.38 -2.52 9.49
N ALA A 103 0.89 -3.29 8.53
CA ALA A 103 1.01 -4.75 8.65
C ALA A 103 2.35 -5.19 9.23
N VAL A 104 3.35 -4.31 9.21
CA VAL A 104 4.67 -4.49 9.80
C VAL A 104 4.61 -4.14 11.29
#